data_AF-A0A2J8PI56-F1
#
_entry.id   AF-A0A2J8PI56-F1
#
_cell.length_a   1.000
_cell.length_b   1.000
_cell.length_c   1.000
_cell.angle_alpha   90.00
_cell.angle_beta   90.00
_cell.angle_gamma   90.00
#
_symmetry.space_group_name_H-M   'P 1'
#
loop_
_entity.id
_entity.type
_entity.pdbx_description
1 polymer ?
#
loop_
_entity_poly.entity_id
_entity_poly.type
_entity_poly.pdbx_seq_one_letter_code
_entity_poly.pdbx_strand_id
1 'polypeptide(L)' 'MRQGLQCKICKMNVHIRCQANVAPNCGVNAVELAKTLAGMGLQPGNISPTSKL' A
#
# COMPACT_ATOMS: atom_id res chain seq x y z
N MET A 1 27.53 -7.35 5.55
CA MET A 1 26.61 -6.34 4.99
C MET A 1 25.23 -6.53 5.59
N ARG A 2 24.53 -5.46 5.99
CA ARG A 2 23.13 -5.53 6.44
C ARG A 2 22.20 -5.47 5.23
N GLN A 3 21.40 -6.51 5.01
CA GLN A 3 20.50 -6.64 3.85
C GLN A 3 19.05 -6.24 4.15
N GLY A 4 18.75 -5.91 5.40
CA GLY A 4 17.40 -5.62 5.86
C GLY A 4 17.17 -4.13 6.13
N LEU A 5 15.94 -3.70 5.93
CA LEU A 5 15.37 -2.47 6.48
C LEU A 5 14.20 -2.82 7.40
N GLN A 6 13.97 -1.96 8.39
CA GLN A 6 12.84 -2.06 9.30
C GLN A 6 11.98 -0.80 9.20
N CYS A 7 10.67 -0.98 8.99
CA CYS A 7 9.73 0.13 9.02
C CYS A 7 9.68 0.74 10.42
N LYS A 8 9.84 2.07 10.54
CA LYS A 8 9.82 2.75 11.84
C LYS A 8 8.45 2.70 12.52
N ILE A 9 7.38 2.64 11.74
CA ILE A 9 5.98 2.71 12.19
C ILE A 9 5.49 1.31 12.58
N CYS A 10 5.37 0.39 11.62
CA CYS A 10 4.83 -0.95 11.88
C CYS A 10 5.88 -2.00 12.27
N LYS A 11 7.16 -1.64 12.32
CA LYS A 11 8.29 -2.55 12.69
C LYS A 11 8.47 -3.76 11.76
N MET A 12 7.80 -3.79 10.61
CA MET A 12 7.99 -4.81 9.58
C MET A 12 9.43 -4.80 9.06
N ASN A 13 10.03 -5.98 8.95
CA ASN A 13 11.36 -6.17 8.38
C ASN A 13 11.23 -6.62 6.92
N VAL A 14 12.06 -6.04 6.06
CA VAL A 14 12.08 -6.37 4.64
C VAL A 14 13.53 -6.37 4.15
N HIS A 15 13.85 -7.24 3.20
CA HIS A 15 15.14 -7.14 2.52
C HIS A 15 15.15 -5.92 1.59
N ILE A 16 16.29 -5.23 1.50
CA ILE A 16 16.48 -4.08 0.61
C ILE A 16 16.06 -4.42 -0.83
N ARG A 17 16.45 -5.59 -1.34
CA ARG A 17 16.08 -6.06 -2.68
C ARG A 17 14.58 -6.38 -2.84
N CYS A 18 13.90 -6.70 -1.74
CA CYS A 18 12.48 -7.08 -1.74
C CYS A 18 11.56 -5.89 -1.40
N GLN A 19 12.12 -4.72 -1.08
CA GLN A 19 11.34 -3.54 -0.68
C GLN A 19 10.28 -3.18 -1.73
N ALA A 20 10.63 -3.20 -3.01
CA ALA A 20 9.72 -2.86 -4.11
C ALA A 20 8.56 -3.86 -4.27
N ASN A 21 8.70 -5.09 -3.76
CA ASN A 21 7.67 -6.12 -3.87
C ASN A 21 6.64 -6.04 -2.72
N VAL A 22 6.93 -5.26 -1.68
CA VAL A 22 6.04 -5.13 -0.52
C VAL A 22 5.11 -3.95 -0.69
N ALA A 23 3.82 -4.20 -0.51
CA ALA A 23 2.80 -3.17 -0.59
C ALA A 23 3.05 -2.04 0.42
N PRO A 24 2.99 -0.76 0.01
CA PRO A 24 3.24 0.37 0.91
C PRO A 24 1.98 0.76 1.69
N ASN A 25 1.33 -0.20 2.37
CA ASN A 25 0.08 0.02 3.10
C ASN A 25 0.27 0.48 4.56
N CYS A 26 1.51 0.67 5.01
CA CYS A 26 1.80 1.09 6.38
C CYS A 26 1.25 2.50 6.66
N GLY A 27 0.55 2.66 7.79
CA GLY A 27 -0.03 3.94 8.19
C GLY A 27 -1.29 4.34 7.43
N VAL A 28 -1.82 3.48 6.56
CA VAL A 28 -3.07 3.72 5.83
C VAL A 28 -4.25 3.15 6.60
N ASN A 29 -5.25 3.98 6.91
CA ASN A 29 -6.53 3.54 7.46
C ASN A 29 -7.46 3.11 6.32
N ALA A 30 -7.55 1.79 6.09
CA ALA A 30 -8.34 1.24 4.98
C ALA A 30 -9.82 1.63 5.04
N VAL A 31 -10.40 1.78 6.24
CA VAL A 31 -11.81 2.13 6.42
C VAL A 31 -12.06 3.57 6.01
N GLU A 32 -11.21 4.48 6.44
CA GLU A 32 -11.30 5.90 6.08
C GLU A 32 -11.06 6.10 4.58
N LEU A 33 -10.05 5.42 4.03
CA LEU A 33 -9.79 5.43 2.59
C LEU A 33 -11.02 4.97 1.79
N ALA A 34 -11.63 3.85 2.19
CA ALA A 34 -12.83 3.34 1.53
C ALA A 34 -14.02 4.33 1.61
N LYS A 35 -14.21 5.00 2.75
CA LYS A 35 -15.25 6.03 2.90
C LYS A 35 -15.02 7.21 1.96
N THR A 36 -13.79 7.71 1.88
CA THR A 36 -13.43 8.82 0.99
C THR A 36 -13.63 8.44 -0.48
N LEU A 37 -13.21 7.23 -0.88
CA LEU A 37 -13.42 6.71 -2.23
C LEU A 37 -14.92 6.59 -2.59
N ALA A 38 -15.73 6.10 -1.65
CA ALA A 38 -17.18 6.02 -1.83
C ALA A 38 -17.82 7.40 -1.99
N GLY A 39 -17.37 8.40 -1.22
CA GLY A 39 -17.81 9.80 -1.37
C GLY A 39 -17.46 10.41 -2.73
N MET A 40 -16.40 9.91 -3.39
CA MET A 40 -16.02 10.29 -4.76
C MET A 40 -16.73 9.45 -5.84
N GLY A 41 -17.63 8.53 -5.46
CA GLY A 41 -18.32 7.63 -6.39
C GLY A 41 -17.44 6.52 -6.98
N LEU A 42 -16.23 6.32 -6.47
CA LEU A 42 -15.30 5.27 -6.91
C LEU A 42 -15.62 3.97 -6.18
N GLN A 43 -16.32 3.08 -6.86
CA GLN A 43 -16.63 1.74 -6.35
C GLN A 43 -15.68 0.68 -6.94
N PRO A 44 -15.37 -0.41 -6.19
CA PRO A 44 -14.49 -1.48 -6.67
C PRO A 44 -14.89 -2.10 -8.02
N GLY A 45 -16.18 -2.07 -8.37
CA GLY A 45 -16.68 -2.59 -9.65
C GLY A 45 -16.45 -1.67 -10.85
N ASN A 46 -16.15 -0.39 -10.63
CA ASN A 46 -16.03 0.63 -11.68
C ASN A 46 -14.57 1.02 -11.96
N ILE A 47 -13.64 0.54 -11.12
CA ILE A 47 -12.20 0.77 -11.30
C ILE A 47 -11.63 -0.29 -12.26
N SER A 48 -11.57 0.01 -13.56
CA SER A 48 -10.78 -0.79 -14.48
C SER A 48 -9.31 -0.74 -14.05
N PRO A 49 -8.62 -1.88 -13.82
CA PRO A 49 -7.20 -1.90 -13.54
C PRO A 49 -6.44 -1.67 -14.86
N THR A 50 -6.51 -0.45 -15.39
CA THR A 50 -5.59 -0.02 -16.45
C THR A 50 -4.46 0.75 -15.78
N SER A 51 -3.46 0.01 -15.34
CA SER A 51 -2.12 0.55 -15.16
C SER A 51 -1.16 -0.36 -15.92
N LYS A 52 -1.13 -0.20 -17.25
CA LYS A 52 0.12 -0.38 -17.98
C LYS A 52 1.01 0.79 -17.58
N LEU A 53 1.98 0.55 -16.72
CA LEU A 53 3.24 1.28 -16.70
C LEU A 53 4.35 0.30 -16.28
#